data_AF-A0A0V1PQX8-F1
#
_entry.id   AF-A0A0V1PQX8-F1
#
_cell.length_a   1.000
_cell.length_b   1.000
_cell.length_c   1.000
_cell.angle_alpha   90.00
_cell.angle_beta   90.00
_cell.angle_gamma   90.00
#
_symmetry.space_group_name_H-M   'P 1'
#
loop_
_entity.id
_entity.type
_entity.pdbx_description
1 polymer ?
#
loop_
_entity_poly.entity_id
_entity_poly.type
_entity_poly.pdbx_seq_one_letter_code
_entity_poly.pdbx_strand_id
1 'polypeptide(L)'
;MSVYHYVQKLNVYDEKLEKIVIPEFIENRPFKETNLLQKEEILAIILRNVNSKFISEMRINYTFRNIEQLEKFHDRIIAKFTKKYFETYKDLPLEDIQGWDKMLLVAKNIQDEDMKDVYADMVSPEIIQKYSSIRPTTQENGLNGN
;
A
#
# COMPACT_ATOMS: atom_id res chain seq x y z
N MET A 1 7.37 -28.21 -17.85
CA MET A 1 7.69 -26.83 -17.41
C MET A 1 8.16 -26.92 -15.96
N SER A 2 9.38 -26.47 -15.62
CA SER A 2 9.88 -26.57 -14.23
C SER A 2 9.29 -25.46 -13.35
N VAL A 3 9.20 -25.72 -12.04
CA VAL A 3 8.72 -24.77 -11.01
C VAL A 3 9.44 -23.41 -11.11
N TYR A 4 10.73 -23.43 -11.46
CA TYR A 4 11.55 -22.23 -11.63
C TYR A 4 11.05 -21.28 -12.73
N HIS A 5 10.62 -21.84 -13.87
CA HIS A 5 10.07 -21.03 -14.97
C HIS A 5 8.72 -20.39 -14.62
N TYR A 6 7.95 -21.01 -13.72
CA TYR A 6 6.67 -20.48 -13.27
C TYR A 6 6.86 -19.30 -12.31
N VAL A 7 7.79 -19.42 -11.35
CA VAL A 7 8.12 -18.33 -10.40
C VAL A 7 8.67 -17.10 -11.13
N GLN A 8 9.55 -17.28 -12.12
CA GLN A 8 10.08 -16.16 -12.89
C GLN A 8 8.99 -15.41 -13.68
N LYS A 9 8.03 -16.12 -14.27
CA LYS A 9 6.89 -15.49 -14.95
C LYS A 9 6.01 -14.69 -14.01
N LEU A 10 5.73 -15.22 -12.81
CA LEU A 10 4.95 -14.51 -11.81
C LEU A 10 5.62 -13.21 -11.36
N ASN A 11 6.94 -13.23 -11.13
CA ASN A 11 7.67 -12.03 -10.74
C ASN A 11 7.64 -10.93 -11.82
N VAL A 12 7.77 -11.30 -13.10
CA VAL A 12 7.68 -10.34 -14.21
C VAL A 12 6.27 -9.76 -14.34
N TYR A 13 5.23 -10.54 -14.04
CA TYR A 13 3.86 -10.05 -14.05
C TYR A 13 3.59 -9.11 -12.88
N ASP A 14 4.06 -9.45 -11.69
CA ASP A 14 3.96 -8.59 -10.52
C ASP A 14 4.64 -7.25 -10.79
N GLU A 15 5.90 -7.21 -11.26
CA GLU A 15 6.60 -5.95 -11.57
C GLU A 15 5.86 -5.05 -12.58
N LYS A 16 5.21 -5.66 -13.58
CA LYS A 16 4.41 -4.89 -14.56
C LYS A 16 3.10 -4.39 -13.96
N LEU A 17 2.43 -5.21 -13.13
CA LEU A 17 1.24 -4.78 -12.40
C LEU A 17 1.56 -3.64 -11.45
N GLU A 18 2.70 -3.68 -10.74
CA GLU A 18 3.12 -2.58 -9.85
C GLU A 18 3.19 -1.24 -10.62
N LYS A 19 3.75 -1.26 -11.84
CA LYS A 19 3.89 -0.09 -12.73
C LYS A 19 2.57 0.42 -13.31
N ILE A 20 1.49 -0.36 -13.22
CA ILE A 20 0.15 0.05 -13.65
C ILE A 20 -0.68 0.49 -12.43
N VAL A 21 -0.61 -0.24 -11.32
CA VAL A 21 -1.39 0.01 -10.11
C VAL A 21 -0.98 1.31 -9.43
N ILE A 22 0.32 1.51 -9.18
CA ILE A 22 0.80 2.66 -8.39
C ILE A 22 0.39 4.01 -9.01
N PRO A 23 0.56 4.25 -10.32
CA PRO A 23 0.09 5.50 -10.93
C PRO A 23 -1.41 5.72 -10.77
N GLU A 24 -2.25 4.69 -10.95
CA GLU A 24 -3.70 4.85 -10.80
C GLU A 24 -4.08 5.23 -9.36
N PHE A 25 -3.40 4.70 -8.34
CA PHE A 25 -3.62 5.08 -6.94
C PHE A 25 -3.12 6.50 -6.62
N ILE A 26 -2.00 6.92 -7.20
CA ILE A 26 -1.49 8.29 -7.06
C ILE A 26 -2.46 9.30 -7.66
N GLU A 27 -2.94 9.07 -8.89
CA GLU A 27 -3.77 10.03 -9.61
C GLU A 27 -5.20 10.11 -9.06
N ASN A 28 -5.78 8.98 -8.65
CA ASN A 28 -7.17 8.93 -8.21
C ASN A 28 -7.35 9.08 -6.69
N ARG A 29 -6.28 8.97 -5.89
CA ARG A 29 -6.27 9.11 -4.41
C ARG A 29 -7.50 8.49 -3.72
N PRO A 30 -7.78 7.18 -3.91
CA PRO A 30 -8.98 6.56 -3.36
C PRO A 30 -9.05 6.61 -1.82
N PHE A 31 -7.91 6.75 -1.15
CA PHE A 31 -7.85 6.80 0.32
C PHE A 31 -8.16 8.17 0.90
N LYS A 32 -8.15 9.23 0.09
CA LYS A 32 -8.59 10.56 0.53
C LYS A 32 -10.08 10.63 0.82
N GLU A 33 -10.86 9.77 0.17
CA GLU A 33 -12.31 9.80 0.22
C GLU A 33 -12.84 9.16 1.51
N THR A 34 -13.58 9.93 2.30
CA THR A 34 -14.18 9.47 3.56
C THR A 34 -15.56 8.84 3.33
N ASN A 35 -16.23 9.18 2.23
CA ASN A 35 -17.48 8.55 1.84
C ASN A 35 -17.21 7.16 1.24
N LEU A 36 -17.69 6.11 1.92
CA LEU A 36 -17.44 4.72 1.51
C LEU A 36 -17.94 4.40 0.10
N LEU A 37 -19.09 4.93 -0.32
CA LEU A 37 -19.64 4.66 -1.65
C LEU A 37 -18.79 5.31 -2.75
N GLN A 38 -18.37 6.57 -2.54
CA GLN A 38 -17.51 7.26 -3.49
C GLN A 38 -16.13 6.60 -3.58
N LYS A 39 -15.57 6.17 -2.45
CA LYS A 39 -14.34 5.38 -2.42
C LYS A 39 -14.48 4.08 -3.22
N GLU A 40 -15.57 3.34 -3.04
CA GLU A 40 -15.85 2.10 -3.79
C GLU A 40 -15.97 2.36 -5.29
N GLU A 41 -16.63 3.44 -5.71
CA GLU A 41 -16.74 3.85 -7.12
C GLU A 41 -15.37 4.15 -7.74
N ILE A 42 -14.52 4.91 -7.04
CA ILE A 42 -13.15 5.21 -7.49
C ILE A 42 -12.34 3.92 -7.62
N LEU A 43 -12.39 3.05 -6.61
CA LEU A 43 -11.68 1.77 -6.63
C LEU A 43 -12.17 0.84 -7.75
N ALA A 44 -13.48 0.86 -8.07
CA ALA A 44 -14.03 0.11 -9.20
C ALA A 44 -13.50 0.62 -10.55
N ILE A 45 -13.36 1.95 -10.70
CA ILE A 45 -12.74 2.56 -11.88
C ILE A 45 -11.27 2.14 -12.01
N ILE A 46 -10.50 2.24 -10.92
CA ILE A 46 -9.09 1.81 -10.90
C ILE A 46 -8.98 0.33 -11.27
N LEU A 47 -9.80 -0.54 -10.68
CA LEU A 47 -9.83 -1.98 -10.98
C LEU A 47 -10.04 -2.23 -12.48
N ARG A 48 -11.00 -1.54 -13.09
CA ARG A 48 -11.29 -1.66 -14.53
C ARG A 48 -10.11 -1.17 -15.37
N ASN A 49 -9.53 -0.02 -15.03
CA ASN A 49 -8.39 0.57 -15.76
C ASN A 49 -7.17 -0.35 -15.70
N VAL A 50 -6.77 -0.75 -14.50
CA VAL A 50 -5.63 -1.63 -14.26
C VAL A 50 -5.79 -2.94 -15.03
N ASN A 51 -6.94 -3.60 -14.92
CA ASN A 51 -7.20 -4.85 -15.63
C ASN A 51 -7.15 -4.67 -17.16
N SER A 52 -7.77 -3.60 -17.68
CA SER A 52 -7.79 -3.33 -19.12
C SER A 52 -6.37 -3.06 -19.67
N LYS A 53 -5.57 -2.28 -18.94
CA LYS A 53 -4.19 -1.94 -19.30
C LYS A 53 -3.27 -3.16 -19.23
N PHE A 54 -3.41 -3.97 -18.19
CA PHE A 54 -2.60 -5.18 -18.06
C PHE A 54 -2.93 -6.22 -19.14
N ILE A 55 -4.21 -6.46 -19.44
CA ILE A 55 -4.61 -7.36 -20.54
C ILE A 55 -4.03 -6.87 -21.87
N SER A 56 -4.13 -5.56 -22.16
CA SER A 56 -3.66 -5.02 -23.44
C SER A 56 -2.14 -5.11 -23.60
N GLU A 57 -1.38 -4.85 -22.53
CA GLU A 57 0.08 -4.92 -22.54
C GLU A 57 0.62 -6.36 -22.54
N MET A 58 -0.07 -7.28 -21.84
CA MET A 58 0.45 -8.63 -21.60
C MET A 58 -0.16 -9.71 -22.49
N ARG A 59 -1.31 -9.43 -23.13
CA ARG A 59 -2.07 -10.39 -23.94
C ARG A 59 -2.42 -11.68 -23.18
N ILE A 60 -2.61 -11.58 -21.86
CA ILE A 60 -3.03 -12.69 -20.99
C ILE A 60 -4.27 -12.28 -20.20
N ASN A 61 -5.16 -13.25 -19.93
CA ASN A 61 -6.36 -13.05 -19.13
C ASN A 61 -6.07 -13.17 -17.62
N TYR A 62 -5.03 -12.48 -17.14
CA TYR A 62 -4.75 -12.35 -15.72
C TYR A 62 -5.25 -10.99 -15.25
N THR A 63 -6.15 -10.99 -14.26
CA THR A 63 -6.79 -9.78 -13.74
C THR A 63 -7.03 -9.89 -12.25
N PHE A 64 -7.10 -8.75 -11.59
CA PHE A 64 -7.70 -8.66 -10.27
C PHE A 64 -9.18 -8.99 -10.37
N ARG A 65 -9.67 -9.86 -9.47
CA ARG A 65 -11.07 -10.31 -9.49
C ARG A 65 -12.02 -9.31 -8.85
N ASN A 66 -11.52 -8.55 -7.89
CA ASN A 66 -12.29 -7.61 -7.08
C ASN A 66 -11.38 -6.50 -6.51
N ILE A 67 -12.01 -5.49 -5.91
CA ILE A 67 -11.34 -4.35 -5.27
C ILE A 67 -10.41 -4.81 -4.14
N GLU A 68 -10.84 -5.78 -3.32
CA GLU A 68 -10.03 -6.28 -2.20
C GLU A 68 -8.66 -6.83 -2.66
N GLN A 69 -8.62 -7.56 -3.77
CA GLN A 69 -7.36 -8.06 -4.33
C GLN A 69 -6.46 -6.93 -4.84
N LEU A 70 -7.05 -5.90 -5.45
CA LEU A 70 -6.34 -4.72 -5.92
C LEU A 70 -5.72 -3.94 -4.75
N GLU A 71 -6.50 -3.67 -3.69
CA GLU A 71 -6.03 -2.99 -2.49
C GLU A 71 -4.93 -3.79 -1.78
N LYS A 72 -5.12 -5.09 -1.58
CA LYS A 72 -4.10 -5.97 -0.99
C LYS A 72 -2.80 -5.97 -1.80
N PHE A 73 -2.90 -5.92 -3.13
CA PHE A 73 -1.73 -5.85 -3.99
C PHE A 73 -1.02 -4.50 -3.83
N HIS A 74 -1.75 -3.39 -3.84
CA HIS A 74 -1.22 -2.06 -3.57
C HIS A 74 -0.51 -2.00 -2.21
N ASP A 75 -1.18 -2.41 -1.13
CA ASP A 75 -0.63 -2.35 0.23
C ASP A 75 0.64 -3.19 0.37
N ARG A 76 0.70 -4.34 -0.32
CA ARG A 76 1.90 -5.18 -0.36
C ARG A 76 3.08 -4.45 -1.02
N ILE A 77 2.85 -3.69 -2.09
CA ILE A 77 3.90 -2.88 -2.74
C ILE A 77 4.41 -1.83 -1.76
N ILE A 78 3.50 -1.08 -1.15
CA ILE A 78 3.82 -0.01 -0.22
C ILE A 78 4.55 -0.54 1.02
N ALA A 79 4.13 -1.67 1.57
CA ALA A 79 4.80 -2.33 2.69
C ALA A 79 6.22 -2.79 2.33
N LYS A 80 6.39 -3.40 1.14
CA LYS A 80 7.71 -3.82 0.63
C LYS A 80 8.63 -2.62 0.44
N PHE A 81 8.13 -1.52 -0.12
CA PHE A 81 8.89 -0.28 -0.24
C PHE A 81 9.24 0.32 1.13
N THR A 82 8.28 0.36 2.06
CA THR A 82 8.51 0.89 3.43
C THR A 82 9.63 0.14 4.13
N LYS A 83 9.63 -1.20 4.04
CA LYS A 83 10.74 -2.01 4.55
C LYS A 83 12.07 -1.64 3.90
N LYS A 84 12.12 -1.60 2.56
CA LYS A 84 13.33 -1.21 1.81
C LYS A 84 13.82 0.19 2.20
N TYR A 85 12.91 1.13 2.41
CA TYR A 85 13.24 2.49 2.82
C TYR A 85 13.97 2.51 4.16
N PHE A 86 13.44 1.81 5.17
CA PHE A 86 14.11 1.73 6.48
C PHE A 86 15.45 1.00 6.46
N GLU A 87 15.59 0.01 5.59
CA GLU A 87 16.84 -0.76 5.46
C GLU A 87 17.92 -0.03 4.66
N THR A 88 17.53 0.77 3.66
CA THR A 88 18.45 1.30 2.65
C THR A 88 18.54 2.83 2.63
N TYR A 89 17.43 3.54 2.86
CA TYR A 89 17.31 4.97 2.55
C TYR A 89 17.09 5.88 3.75
N LYS A 90 16.74 5.36 4.94
CA LYS A 90 16.32 6.19 6.09
C LYS A 90 17.32 7.29 6.50
N ASP A 91 18.61 7.05 6.27
CA ASP A 91 19.70 7.95 6.66
C ASP A 91 20.31 8.67 5.44
N LEU A 92 19.74 8.48 4.25
CA LEU A 92 20.20 9.08 3.00
C LEU A 92 19.32 10.29 2.62
N PRO A 93 19.90 11.29 1.92
CA PRO A 93 19.14 12.35 1.28
C PRO A 93 18.02 11.82 0.38
N LEU A 94 16.87 12.50 0.36
CA LEU A 94 15.72 12.09 -0.46
C LEU A 94 15.97 12.22 -1.97
N GLU A 95 17.00 12.99 -2.35
CA GLU A 95 17.49 13.19 -3.72
C GLU A 95 18.22 11.96 -4.26
N ASP A 96 18.76 11.12 -3.37
CA ASP A 96 19.45 9.88 -3.72
C ASP A 96 18.47 8.75 -4.04
N ILE A 97 17.19 8.91 -3.67
CA ILE A 97 16.12 8.00 -4.05
C ILE A 97 15.65 8.38 -5.46
N GLN A 98 15.92 7.53 -6.45
CA GLN A 98 15.65 7.80 -7.86
C GLN A 98 14.83 6.69 -8.54
N GLY A 99 14.35 6.98 -9.76
CA GLY A 99 13.64 6.02 -10.59
C GLY A 99 12.35 5.50 -9.95
N TRP A 100 12.14 4.18 -10.00
CA TRP A 100 10.91 3.56 -9.49
C TRP A 100 10.74 3.73 -7.98
N ASP A 101 11.83 3.69 -7.21
CA ASP A 101 11.76 3.89 -5.75
C ASP A 101 11.29 5.30 -5.39
N LYS A 102 11.61 6.31 -6.22
CA LYS A 102 11.07 7.67 -6.03
C LYS A 102 9.56 7.70 -6.24
N MET A 103 9.04 6.95 -7.20
CA MET A 103 7.60 6.85 -7.43
C MET A 103 6.89 6.15 -6.26
N LEU A 104 7.50 5.10 -5.71
CA LEU A 104 6.98 4.41 -4.53
C LEU A 104 7.01 5.29 -3.28
N LEU A 105 8.03 6.14 -3.14
CA LEU A 105 8.07 7.17 -2.09
C LEU A 105 6.90 8.15 -2.21
N VAL A 106 6.63 8.64 -3.42
CA VAL A 106 5.48 9.53 -3.68
C VAL A 106 4.17 8.82 -3.32
N ALA A 107 3.97 7.59 -3.77
CA ALA A 107 2.77 6.80 -3.45
C ALA A 107 2.58 6.63 -1.94
N LYS A 108 3.65 6.27 -1.21
CA LYS A 108 3.64 6.14 0.25
C LYS A 108 3.24 7.45 0.93
N ASN A 109 3.84 8.56 0.51
CA ASN A 109 3.57 9.86 1.12
C ASN A 109 2.13 10.33 0.87
N ILE A 110 1.60 10.11 -0.33
CA ILE A 110 0.19 10.40 -0.65
C ILE A 110 -0.73 9.54 0.21
N GLN A 111 -0.47 8.24 0.33
CA GLN A 111 -1.25 7.36 1.20
C GLN A 111 -1.21 7.81 2.67
N ASP A 112 -0.04 8.21 3.17
CA ASP A 112 0.09 8.70 4.55
C ASP A 112 -0.68 10.01 4.79
N GLU A 113 -0.63 10.92 3.82
CA GLU A 113 -1.42 12.16 3.84
C GLU A 113 -2.92 11.85 3.86
N ASP A 114 -3.38 11.04 2.91
CA ASP A 114 -4.79 10.61 2.79
C ASP A 114 -5.30 9.98 4.10
N MET A 115 -4.53 9.03 4.64
CA MET A 115 -4.93 8.30 5.85
C MET A 115 -4.87 9.16 7.10
N LYS A 116 -3.98 10.16 7.17
CA LYS A 116 -3.94 11.08 8.31
C LYS A 116 -5.23 11.88 8.42
N ASP A 117 -5.74 12.37 7.29
CA ASP A 117 -6.99 13.12 7.23
C ASP A 117 -8.17 12.21 7.61
N VAL A 118 -8.22 10.99 7.08
CA VAL A 118 -9.27 10.01 7.42
C VAL A 118 -9.24 9.62 8.91
N TYR A 119 -8.07 9.34 9.47
CA TYR A 119 -7.95 8.92 10.86
C TYR A 119 -8.30 10.03 11.86
N ALA A 120 -8.08 11.30 11.50
CA ALA A 120 -8.46 12.43 12.34
C ALA A 120 -9.98 12.46 12.58
N ASP A 121 -10.77 11.99 11.61
CA ASP A 121 -12.24 12.02 11.66
C ASP A 121 -12.86 10.69 12.11
N MET A 122 -12.10 9.59 12.12
CA MET A 122 -12.61 8.25 12.43
C MET A 122 -12.90 8.00 13.91
N VAL A 123 -12.20 8.68 14.81
CA VAL A 123 -12.29 8.45 16.25
C VAL A 123 -12.50 9.78 16.96
N SER A 124 -13.46 9.82 17.88
CA SER A 124 -13.73 11.08 18.60
C SER A 124 -12.50 11.55 19.40
N PRO A 125 -12.27 12.86 19.52
CA PRO A 125 -11.15 13.41 20.27
C PRO A 125 -11.08 12.88 21.71
N GLU A 126 -12.23 12.62 22.35
CA GLU A 126 -12.30 12.08 23.71
C GLU A 126 -11.71 10.68 23.82
N ILE A 127 -11.98 9.82 22.82
CA ILE A 127 -11.42 8.47 22.77
C ILE A 127 -9.91 8.55 22.51
N ILE A 128 -9.47 9.40 21.58
CA ILE A 128 -8.04 9.61 21.32
C ILE A 128 -7.33 10.07 22.59
N GLN A 129 -7.87 11.06 23.30
CA GLN A 129 -7.26 11.57 24.54
C GLN A 129 -7.19 10.51 25.65
N LYS A 130 -8.29 9.74 25.83
CA LYS A 130 -8.37 8.69 26.85
C LYS A 130 -7.33 7.59 26.63
N TYR A 131 -7.11 7.17 25.38
CA TYR A 131 -6.29 6.00 25.09
C TYR A 131 -4.87 6.32 24.57
N SER A 132 -4.58 7.55 24.11
CA SER A 132 -3.22 7.98 23.71
C SER A 132 -2.26 8.20 24.88
N SER A 133 -2.79 8.45 26.07
CA SER A 133 -2.02 8.69 27.31
C SER A 133 -1.69 7.41 28.08
N ILE A 134 -2.31 6.28 27.71
CA ILE A 134 -2.06 4.99 28.34
C ILE A 134 -0.78 4.42 27.74
N ARG A 135 0.32 4.45 28.52
CA ARG A 135 1.53 3.72 28.14
C ARG A 135 1.22 2.22 28.11
N PRO A 136 1.58 1.50 27.04
CA PRO A 136 1.44 0.05 27.02
C PRO A 136 2.20 -0.54 28.21
N THR A 137 1.50 -1.18 29.14
CA THR A 137 2.14 -1.92 30.23
C THR A 137 2.82 -3.12 29.61
N THR A 138 4.15 -3.06 29.48
CA THR A 138 4.97 -4.24 29.25
C THR A 138 4.88 -5.07 30.53
N GLN A 139 3.90 -5.96 30.62
CA GLN A 139 3.93 -7.01 31.64
C GLN A 139 5.09 -7.96 31.27
N GLU A 140 6.29 -7.64 31.75
CA GLU A 140 7.28 -8.65 32.04
C GLU A 140 6.69 -9.56 33.12
N ASN A 141 6.04 -10.63 32.67
CA ASN A 141 5.66 -11.71 33.56
C ASN A 141 6.94 -12.41 34.04
N GLY A 142 7.37 -12.03 35.23
CA GLY A 142 7.78 -12.97 36.27
C GLY A 142 9.20 -13.52 36.18
N LEU A 143 10.16 -12.75 36.69
CA LEU A 143 11.32 -13.29 37.37
C LEU A 143 11.43 -12.65 38.75
N ASN A 144 11.65 -13.51 39.75
CA ASN A 144 11.92 -13.26 41.18
C ASN A 144 10.66 -13.27 42.09
N GLY A 145 10.55 -14.13 43.08
CA GLY A 145 11.50 -15.12 43.57
C GLY A 145 10.90 -16.05 44.63
N ASN A 146 11.57 -17.18 44.79
CA ASN A 146 11.80 -17.90 46.04
C ASN A 146 13.16 -18.55 45.95
#